data_AF-A0A8S3Q2R8-F1
#
_entry.id   AF-A0A8S3Q2R8-F1
#
_cell.length_a   1.000
_cell.length_b   1.000
_cell.length_c   1.000
_cell.angle_alpha   90.00
_cell.angle_beta   90.00
_cell.angle_gamma   90.00
#
_symmetry.space_group_name_H-M   'P 1'
#
loop_
_entity.id
_entity.type
_entity.pdbx_description
1 polymer ?
#
loop_
_entity_poly.entity_id
_entity_poly.type
_entity_poly.pdbx_seq_one_letter_code
_entity_poly.pdbx_strand_id
1 'polypeptide(L)'
;MWLERFMDPGKPSQPKINPLNGDSDHTPFEYYLGVPSVSPMYTFNSKIYPHLPTYPAFSTLEDDKEYVETFLDKDTKLEQTVTKIVADMVLLLADSAVLPFDVQNYAQVFDRGKKYLRENEAVISSANVDINVLYSKIDLFIEATKTFAFNVTSINLDSLKESDLYLINDKLLELPRIFINYQGIPGYPQYRHLLLAPHAENLWDDQIFPGIAVTIEQCQTNKECDPLRQQIALLIVSVHQAVEIIQDEIFIRYS
;
A
#
# COMPACT_ATOMS: atom_id res chain seq x y z
N MET A 1 11.95 20.81 -5.14
CA MET A 1 12.03 20.71 -3.67
C MET A 1 11.73 19.31 -3.13
N TRP A 2 10.53 18.72 -3.31
CA TRP A 2 10.24 17.37 -2.79
C TRP A 2 11.12 16.30 -3.43
N LEU A 3 11.11 16.20 -4.76
CA LEU A 3 11.95 15.26 -5.53
C LEU A 3 13.45 15.39 -5.17
N GLU A 4 13.97 16.61 -5.08
CA GLU A 4 15.38 16.85 -4.78
C GLU A 4 15.79 16.40 -3.36
N ARG A 5 14.88 16.53 -2.38
CA ARG A 5 15.16 16.23 -0.97
C ARG A 5 14.87 14.78 -0.62
N PHE A 6 13.78 14.23 -1.15
CA PHE A 6 13.28 12.89 -0.87
C PHE A 6 13.08 12.12 -2.18
N MET A 7 14.13 11.97 -2.98
CA MET A 7 14.12 11.15 -4.19
C MET A 7 13.94 9.66 -3.84
N ASP A 8 13.14 8.94 -4.62
CA ASP A 8 13.07 7.48 -4.54
C ASP A 8 14.35 6.86 -5.15
N PRO A 9 15.18 6.11 -4.39
CA PRO A 9 16.38 5.48 -4.93
C PRO A 9 16.09 4.45 -6.05
N GLY A 10 14.92 3.80 -6.02
CA GLY A 10 14.50 2.83 -7.04
C GLY A 10 13.86 3.48 -8.26
N LYS A 11 13.35 4.71 -8.11
CA LYS A 11 12.74 5.49 -9.20
C LYS A 11 13.17 6.97 -9.10
N PRO A 12 14.39 7.33 -9.57
CA PRO A 12 14.95 8.67 -9.36
C PRO A 12 14.15 9.85 -9.95
N SER A 13 13.20 9.58 -10.84
CA SER A 13 12.32 10.59 -11.45
C SER A 13 11.12 10.97 -10.58
N GLN A 14 10.89 10.29 -9.45
CA GLN A 14 9.76 10.57 -8.55
C GLN A 14 10.21 10.73 -7.09
N PRO A 15 9.45 11.49 -6.28
CA PRO A 15 9.67 11.50 -4.84
C PRO A 15 9.39 10.14 -4.21
N LYS A 16 10.10 9.84 -3.12
CA LYS A 16 9.86 8.66 -2.29
C LYS A 16 8.52 8.81 -1.58
N ILE A 17 7.66 7.82 -1.75
CA ILE A 17 6.46 7.61 -0.96
C ILE A 17 6.77 6.49 0.03
N ASN A 18 6.59 6.75 1.32
CA ASN A 18 6.77 5.72 2.33
C ASN A 18 5.43 4.98 2.54
N PRO A 19 5.48 3.70 2.96
CA PRO A 19 4.33 3.02 3.54
C PRO A 19 3.76 3.84 4.71
N LEU A 20 2.47 3.65 4.97
CA LEU A 20 1.84 4.22 6.15
C LEU A 20 2.23 3.42 7.40
N ASN A 21 2.44 4.12 8.51
CA ASN A 21 2.77 3.52 9.79
C ASN A 21 1.48 3.06 10.51
N GLY A 22 1.60 2.38 11.64
CA GLY A 22 0.44 2.00 12.47
C GLY A 22 0.03 3.04 13.51
N ASP A 23 0.45 4.30 13.35
CA ASP A 23 0.51 5.34 14.38
C ASP A 23 -0.61 6.39 14.32
N SER A 24 -1.53 6.30 13.36
CA SER A 24 -2.59 7.28 13.15
C SER A 24 -3.90 6.66 12.62
N ASP A 25 -4.92 7.50 12.45
CA ASP A 25 -6.32 7.13 12.20
C ASP A 25 -6.57 6.47 10.84
N HIS A 26 -5.60 6.49 9.91
CA HIS A 26 -5.70 5.74 8.65
C HIS A 26 -5.62 4.22 8.86
N THR A 27 -5.05 3.76 9.98
CA THR A 27 -4.81 2.34 10.31
C THR A 27 -6.04 1.44 10.09
N PRO A 28 -7.23 1.72 10.67
CA PRO A 28 -8.42 0.89 10.44
C PRO A 28 -8.94 0.97 8.99
N PHE A 29 -8.72 2.07 8.28
CA PHE A 29 -9.15 2.19 6.89
C PHE A 29 -8.29 1.32 5.98
N GLU A 30 -6.98 1.46 6.05
CA GLU A 30 -6.05 0.72 5.20
C GLU A 30 -5.94 -0.74 5.62
N TYR A 31 -5.54 -1.00 6.87
CA TYR A 31 -5.12 -2.34 7.29
C TYR A 31 -6.27 -3.25 7.72
N TYR A 32 -7.45 -2.69 8.00
CA TYR A 32 -8.62 -3.47 8.40
C TYR A 32 -9.74 -3.48 7.34
N LEU A 33 -10.03 -2.35 6.70
CA LEU A 33 -11.12 -2.25 5.71
C LEU A 33 -10.67 -2.34 4.24
N GLY A 34 -9.37 -2.22 3.96
CA GLY A 34 -8.85 -2.20 2.59
C GLY A 34 -9.27 -0.95 1.83
N VAL A 35 -9.28 0.20 2.52
CA VAL A 35 -9.53 1.52 1.94
C VAL A 35 -8.16 2.20 1.73
N PRO A 36 -7.74 2.45 0.47
CA PRO A 36 -6.51 3.18 0.20
C PRO A 36 -6.48 4.50 0.98
N SER A 37 -5.39 4.72 1.69
CA SER A 37 -5.25 5.84 2.62
C SER A 37 -3.94 6.59 2.37
N VAL A 38 -3.89 7.85 2.81
CA VAL A 38 -2.72 8.73 2.66
C VAL A 38 -2.57 9.62 3.90
N SER A 39 -1.34 9.98 4.23
CA SER A 39 -1.03 10.92 5.32
C SER A 39 0.02 11.95 4.86
N PRO A 40 -0.40 13.03 4.17
CA PRO A 40 0.52 14.07 3.71
C PRO A 40 1.00 14.92 4.89
N MET A 41 2.32 15.13 4.99
CA MET A 41 2.94 16.03 5.95
C MET A 41 4.16 16.73 5.36
N TYR A 42 4.54 17.88 5.93
CA TYR A 42 5.91 18.38 5.83
C TYR A 42 6.74 17.82 6.97
N THR A 43 8.03 17.61 6.73
CA THR A 43 8.94 17.08 7.76
C THR A 43 10.34 17.67 7.61
N PHE A 44 11.16 17.50 8.65
CA PHE A 44 12.54 17.94 8.65
C PHE A 44 13.39 17.12 7.67
N ASN A 45 14.54 17.66 7.29
CA ASN A 45 15.46 16.96 6.41
C ASN A 45 16.23 15.88 7.19
N SER A 46 15.89 14.61 6.98
CA SER A 46 16.57 13.47 7.63
C SER A 46 18.04 13.35 7.25
N LYS A 47 18.52 13.96 6.16
CA LYS A 47 19.97 14.02 5.86
C LYS A 47 20.73 14.99 6.77
N ILE A 48 20.05 16.02 7.26
CA ILE A 48 20.62 17.00 8.20
C ILE A 48 20.47 16.49 9.64
N TYR A 49 19.33 15.86 9.94
CA TYR A 49 19.00 15.34 11.27
C TYR A 49 18.73 13.83 11.24
N PRO A 50 19.75 12.98 10.96
CA PRO A 50 19.56 11.54 10.72
C PRO A 50 19.16 10.74 11.96
N HIS A 51 19.35 11.29 13.15
CA HIS A 51 19.06 10.63 14.42
C HIS A 51 17.89 11.27 15.17
N LEU A 52 17.19 12.22 14.55
CA LEU A 52 16.02 12.84 15.14
C LEU A 52 14.81 11.96 14.81
N PRO A 53 14.16 11.31 15.80
CA PRO A 53 13.05 10.40 15.54
C PRO A 53 11.75 11.13 15.22
N THR A 54 11.55 12.30 15.85
CA THR A 54 10.38 13.17 15.68
C THR A 54 10.75 14.62 16.06
N TYR A 55 9.83 15.57 15.88
CA TYR A 55 10.07 16.95 16.29
C TYR A 55 10.21 17.06 17.83
N PRO A 56 11.15 17.87 18.36
CA PRO A 56 11.49 17.87 19.79
C PRO A 56 10.36 18.13 20.79
N ALA A 57 9.35 18.92 20.40
CA ALA A 57 8.24 19.26 21.29
C ALA A 57 7.16 18.16 21.38
N PHE A 58 7.23 17.12 20.54
CA PHE A 58 6.21 16.07 20.43
C PHE A 58 5.81 15.50 21.80
N SER A 59 4.51 15.47 22.09
CA SER A 59 3.93 14.95 23.34
C SER A 59 4.46 15.63 24.62
N THR A 60 4.83 16.91 24.54
CA THR A 60 5.22 17.74 25.69
C THR A 60 4.32 18.96 25.82
N LEU A 61 4.49 19.73 26.91
CA LEU A 61 3.78 21.00 27.09
C LEU A 61 4.30 22.11 26.16
N GLU A 62 5.46 21.92 25.53
CA GLU A 62 6.07 22.87 24.59
C GLU A 62 5.50 22.70 23.16
N ASP A 63 4.62 21.71 22.94
CA ASP A 63 3.89 21.55 21.67
C ASP A 63 2.72 22.53 21.62
N ASP A 64 3.05 23.79 21.41
CA ASP A 64 2.10 24.89 21.41
C ASP A 64 2.18 25.75 20.15
N LYS A 65 1.27 26.73 20.08
CA LYS A 65 1.19 27.65 18.96
C LYS A 65 2.48 28.46 18.77
N GLU A 66 3.11 28.88 19.86
CA GLU A 66 4.33 29.69 19.80
C GLU A 66 5.49 28.87 19.21
N TYR A 67 5.60 27.58 19.54
CA TYR A 67 6.58 26.67 18.96
C TYR A 67 6.43 26.58 17.43
N VAL A 68 5.19 26.43 16.94
CA VAL A 68 4.91 26.35 15.49
C VAL A 68 5.25 27.68 14.81
N GLU A 69 4.72 28.81 15.30
CA GLU A 69 4.89 30.13 14.70
C GLU A 69 6.33 30.66 14.80
N THR A 70 7.12 30.18 15.76
CA THR A 70 8.50 30.63 15.96
C THR A 70 9.51 29.74 15.23
N PHE A 71 9.37 28.42 15.33
CA PHE A 71 10.42 27.49 14.91
C PHE A 71 10.07 26.63 13.70
N LEU A 72 8.79 26.31 13.47
CA LEU A 72 8.39 25.38 12.40
C LEU A 72 7.95 26.08 11.12
N ASP A 73 6.97 26.98 11.21
CA ASP A 73 6.33 27.59 10.02
C ASP A 73 5.82 29.01 10.27
N LYS A 74 6.74 29.93 10.55
CA LYS A 74 6.44 31.34 10.87
C LYS A 74 5.50 32.06 9.90
N ASP A 75 5.58 31.75 8.61
CA ASP A 75 4.76 32.39 7.58
C ASP A 75 3.56 31.51 7.17
N THR A 76 3.29 30.39 7.85
CA THR A 76 2.26 29.37 7.53
C THR A 76 2.39 28.76 6.12
N LYS A 77 3.57 28.85 5.51
CA LYS A 77 3.78 28.44 4.11
C LYS A 77 3.77 26.93 3.95
N LEU A 78 4.31 26.19 4.91
CA LEU A 78 4.33 24.73 4.90
C LEU A 78 2.93 24.16 5.13
N GLU A 79 2.22 24.69 6.13
CA GLU A 79 0.82 24.34 6.42
C GLU A 79 -0.10 24.63 5.23
N GLN A 80 0.01 25.82 4.63
CA GLN A 80 -0.73 26.17 3.41
C GLN A 80 -0.39 25.22 2.24
N THR A 81 0.87 24.78 2.13
CA THR A 81 1.29 23.87 1.07
C THR A 81 0.67 22.49 1.25
N VAL A 82 0.73 21.92 2.46
CA VAL A 82 0.08 20.63 2.76
C VAL A 82 -1.42 20.73 2.57
N THR A 83 -2.04 21.83 3.00
CA THR A 83 -3.48 22.08 2.80
C THR A 83 -3.86 22.05 1.32
N LYS A 84 -3.07 22.69 0.45
CA LYS A 84 -3.31 22.66 -1.01
C LYS A 84 -3.18 21.25 -1.57
N ILE A 85 -2.15 20.50 -1.17
CA ILE A 85 -1.98 19.11 -1.61
C ILE A 85 -3.19 18.27 -1.21
N VAL A 86 -3.64 18.34 0.04
CA VAL A 86 -4.81 17.60 0.52
C VAL A 86 -6.07 18.02 -0.22
N ALA A 87 -6.30 19.32 -0.41
CA ALA A 87 -7.45 19.83 -1.15
C ALA A 87 -7.46 19.36 -2.61
N ASP A 88 -6.31 19.43 -3.30
CA ASP A 88 -6.16 18.95 -4.67
C ASP A 88 -6.42 17.44 -4.76
N MET A 89 -5.95 16.65 -3.79
CA MET A 89 -6.24 15.21 -3.73
C MET A 89 -7.72 14.92 -3.52
N VAL A 90 -8.39 15.64 -2.62
CA VAL A 90 -9.83 15.49 -2.37
C VAL A 90 -10.62 15.84 -3.63
N LEU A 91 -10.31 16.96 -4.29
CA LEU A 91 -10.97 17.36 -5.53
C LEU A 91 -10.72 16.34 -6.64
N LEU A 92 -9.49 15.87 -6.79
CA LEU A 92 -9.16 14.86 -7.81
C LEU A 92 -9.93 13.55 -7.56
N LEU A 93 -10.05 13.09 -6.31
CA LEU A 93 -10.78 11.87 -5.98
C LEU A 93 -12.30 12.04 -6.09
N ALA A 94 -12.84 13.22 -5.80
CA ALA A 94 -14.27 13.49 -5.83
C ALA A 94 -14.81 13.74 -7.25
N ASP A 95 -14.04 14.41 -8.10
CA ASP A 95 -14.52 14.92 -9.39
C ASP A 95 -14.02 14.12 -10.61
N SER A 96 -13.07 13.19 -10.44
CA SER A 96 -12.59 12.38 -11.56
C SER A 96 -13.63 11.36 -12.01
N ALA A 97 -13.95 11.35 -13.32
CA ALA A 97 -14.87 10.37 -13.91
C ALA A 97 -14.39 8.92 -13.73
N VAL A 98 -13.07 8.71 -13.80
CA VAL A 98 -12.40 7.46 -13.42
C VAL A 98 -11.44 7.75 -12.28
N LEU A 99 -11.48 6.95 -11.22
CA LEU A 99 -10.63 7.14 -10.06
C LEU A 99 -9.14 7.12 -10.47
N PRO A 100 -8.32 8.07 -9.98
CA PRO A 100 -6.91 8.22 -10.36
C PRO A 100 -6.00 7.20 -9.67
N PHE A 101 -6.43 5.95 -9.56
CA PHE A 101 -5.65 4.88 -8.94
C PHE A 101 -4.73 4.23 -9.97
N ASP A 102 -3.42 4.29 -9.72
CA ASP A 102 -2.44 3.55 -10.52
C ASP A 102 -2.21 2.16 -9.94
N VAL A 103 -2.96 1.19 -10.47
CA VAL A 103 -2.87 -0.22 -10.08
C VAL A 103 -1.52 -0.85 -10.41
N GLN A 104 -0.69 -0.25 -11.26
CA GLN A 104 0.66 -0.77 -11.55
C GLN A 104 1.60 -0.61 -10.37
N ASN A 105 1.29 0.26 -9.40
CA ASN A 105 2.09 0.41 -8.19
C ASN A 105 2.13 -0.86 -7.32
N TYR A 106 1.16 -1.76 -7.45
CA TYR A 106 1.22 -3.08 -6.81
C TYR A 106 2.45 -3.89 -7.22
N ALA A 107 3.00 -3.68 -8.42
CA ALA A 107 4.20 -4.38 -8.86
C ALA A 107 5.37 -4.20 -7.88
N GLN A 108 5.56 -2.99 -7.33
CA GLN A 108 6.62 -2.73 -6.37
C GLN A 108 6.41 -3.47 -5.04
N VAL A 109 5.15 -3.55 -4.58
CA VAL A 109 4.78 -4.29 -3.37
C VAL A 109 5.08 -5.78 -3.57
N PHE A 110 4.67 -6.33 -4.71
CA PHE A 110 4.91 -7.72 -5.04
C PHE A 110 6.39 -8.05 -5.28
N ASP A 111 7.18 -7.15 -5.85
CA ASP A 111 8.63 -7.32 -6.01
C ASP A 111 9.34 -7.39 -4.66
N ARG A 112 8.99 -6.49 -3.73
CA ARG A 112 9.47 -6.57 -2.34
C ARG A 112 9.05 -7.88 -1.70
N GLY A 113 7.82 -8.30 -1.91
CA GLY A 113 7.28 -9.57 -1.44
C GLY A 113 8.04 -10.79 -1.98
N LYS A 114 8.28 -10.87 -3.29
CA LYS A 114 9.08 -11.95 -3.91
C LYS A 114 10.50 -11.98 -3.38
N LYS A 115 11.11 -10.82 -3.16
CA LYS A 115 12.44 -10.72 -2.53
C LYS A 115 12.41 -11.31 -1.12
N TYR A 116 11.45 -10.90 -0.30
CA TYR A 116 11.28 -11.40 1.07
C TYR A 116 11.06 -12.93 1.10
N LEU A 117 10.23 -13.46 0.19
CA LEU A 117 9.98 -14.90 0.09
C LEU A 117 11.25 -15.68 -0.30
N ARG A 118 12.06 -15.16 -1.24
CA ARG A 118 13.35 -15.78 -1.63
C ARG A 118 14.35 -15.80 -0.48
N GLU A 119 14.40 -14.72 0.31
CA GLU A 119 15.27 -14.65 1.50
C GLU A 119 14.88 -15.69 2.57
N ASN A 120 13.63 -16.18 2.55
CA ASN A 120 13.08 -17.15 3.50
C ASN A 120 12.76 -18.53 2.87
N GLU A 121 13.32 -18.85 1.70
CA GLU A 121 12.99 -20.05 0.93
C GLU A 121 13.17 -21.36 1.72
N ALA A 122 14.18 -21.43 2.58
CA ALA A 122 14.45 -22.61 3.40
C ALA A 122 13.30 -22.94 4.37
N VAL A 123 12.67 -21.92 4.96
CA VAL A 123 11.53 -22.10 5.87
C VAL A 123 10.26 -22.41 5.07
N ILE A 124 10.04 -21.70 3.96
CA ILE A 124 8.86 -21.91 3.09
C ILE A 124 8.84 -23.34 2.55
N SER A 125 9.99 -23.87 2.16
CA SER A 125 10.11 -25.26 1.67
C SER A 125 9.68 -26.30 2.71
N SER A 126 9.81 -25.99 4.01
CA SER A 126 9.37 -26.89 5.08
C SER A 126 7.85 -26.94 5.27
N ALA A 127 7.11 -25.95 4.75
CA ALA A 127 5.66 -25.89 4.84
C ALA A 127 4.92 -26.75 3.78
N ASN A 128 5.65 -27.48 2.93
CA ASN A 128 5.10 -28.32 1.85
C ASN A 128 4.13 -27.54 0.93
N VAL A 129 4.52 -26.33 0.52
CA VAL A 129 3.80 -25.48 -0.44
C VAL A 129 4.70 -25.18 -1.62
N ASP A 130 4.17 -25.34 -2.84
CA ASP A 130 4.84 -24.89 -4.04
C ASP A 130 4.70 -23.37 -4.21
N ILE A 131 5.72 -22.64 -3.77
CA ILE A 131 5.76 -21.17 -3.84
C ILE A 131 5.75 -20.65 -5.28
N ASN A 132 6.10 -21.48 -6.27
CA ASN A 132 6.09 -21.07 -7.68
C ASN A 132 4.68 -20.78 -8.19
N VAL A 133 3.65 -21.42 -7.61
CA VAL A 133 2.25 -21.10 -7.90
C VAL A 133 1.95 -19.65 -7.54
N LEU A 134 2.42 -19.18 -6.38
CA LEU A 134 2.27 -17.78 -5.97
C LEU A 134 3.02 -16.85 -6.92
N TYR A 135 4.28 -17.16 -7.26
CA TYR A 135 5.06 -16.33 -8.18
C TYR A 135 4.38 -16.19 -9.56
N SER A 136 3.88 -17.28 -10.11
CA SER A 136 3.15 -17.28 -11.39
C SER A 136 1.89 -16.42 -11.32
N LYS A 137 1.10 -16.52 -10.23
CA LYS A 137 -0.11 -15.69 -10.06
C LYS A 137 0.22 -14.21 -9.91
N ILE A 138 1.31 -13.88 -9.20
CA ILE A 138 1.78 -12.50 -9.10
C ILE A 138 2.20 -11.96 -10.47
N ASP A 139 2.92 -12.74 -11.29
CA ASP A 139 3.33 -12.31 -12.63
C ASP A 139 2.12 -12.05 -13.53
N LEU A 140 1.12 -12.94 -13.49
CA LEU A 140 -0.15 -12.73 -14.21
C LEU A 140 -0.86 -11.46 -13.74
N PHE A 141 -0.89 -11.19 -12.44
CA PHE A 141 -1.49 -9.98 -11.90
C PHE A 141 -0.75 -8.72 -12.36
N ILE A 142 0.57 -8.71 -12.33
CA ILE A 142 1.37 -7.57 -12.81
C ILE A 142 1.09 -7.30 -14.28
N GLU A 143 1.09 -8.32 -15.14
CA GLU A 143 0.74 -8.13 -16.56
C GLU A 143 -0.69 -7.63 -16.74
N ALA A 144 -1.65 -8.17 -15.98
CA ALA A 144 -3.03 -7.73 -15.99
C ALA A 144 -3.19 -6.25 -15.59
N THR A 145 -2.42 -5.77 -14.59
CA THR A 145 -2.44 -4.34 -14.20
C THR A 145 -1.94 -3.42 -15.31
N LYS A 146 -0.93 -3.85 -16.08
CA LYS A 146 -0.43 -3.08 -17.24
C LYS A 146 -1.49 -2.99 -18.34
N THR A 147 -2.12 -4.11 -18.67
CA THR A 147 -3.20 -4.14 -19.67
C THR A 147 -4.38 -3.28 -19.24
N PHE A 148 -4.81 -3.39 -17.98
CA PHE A 148 -5.89 -2.57 -17.43
C PHE A 148 -5.57 -1.08 -17.51
N ALA A 149 -4.38 -0.66 -17.04
CA ALA A 149 -3.97 0.74 -17.08
C ALA A 149 -3.88 1.28 -18.51
N PHE A 150 -3.33 0.50 -19.45
CA PHE A 150 -3.31 0.85 -20.87
C PHE A 150 -4.72 1.05 -21.44
N ASN A 151 -5.65 0.14 -21.13
CA ASN A 151 -7.01 0.23 -21.64
C ASN A 151 -7.77 1.45 -21.07
N VAL A 152 -7.65 1.71 -19.77
CA VAL A 152 -8.26 2.88 -19.10
C VAL A 152 -7.71 4.19 -19.66
N THR A 153 -6.41 4.25 -19.99
CA THR A 153 -5.80 5.47 -20.53
C THR A 153 -6.05 5.67 -22.02
N SER A 154 -6.32 4.59 -22.76
CA SER A 154 -6.52 4.64 -24.22
C SER A 154 -7.99 4.85 -24.61
N ILE A 155 -8.94 4.64 -23.70
CA ILE A 155 -10.36 4.77 -23.99
C ILE A 155 -10.79 6.23 -24.07
N ASN A 156 -11.66 6.55 -25.04
CA ASN A 156 -12.32 7.84 -25.06
C ASN A 156 -13.44 7.88 -24.01
N LEU A 157 -13.22 8.61 -22.92
CA LEU A 157 -14.17 8.72 -21.81
C LEU A 157 -15.53 9.27 -22.26
N ASP A 158 -15.57 10.17 -23.26
CA ASP A 158 -16.83 10.75 -23.77
C ASP A 158 -17.71 9.72 -24.49
N SER A 159 -17.13 8.61 -24.93
CA SER A 159 -17.86 7.51 -25.59
C SER A 159 -18.34 6.42 -24.62
N LEU A 160 -17.89 6.44 -23.37
CA LEU A 160 -18.25 5.43 -22.39
C LEU A 160 -19.69 5.63 -21.92
N LYS A 161 -20.42 4.52 -21.80
CA LYS A 161 -21.68 4.53 -21.05
C LYS A 161 -21.40 4.75 -19.58
N GLU A 162 -22.29 5.47 -18.92
CA GLU A 162 -22.23 5.70 -17.47
C GLU A 162 -22.12 4.39 -16.67
N SER A 163 -22.80 3.33 -17.12
CA SER A 163 -22.69 1.99 -16.51
C SER A 163 -21.28 1.40 -16.60
N ASP A 164 -20.56 1.64 -17.70
CA ASP A 164 -19.21 1.10 -17.87
C ASP A 164 -18.18 1.92 -17.07
N LEU A 165 -18.39 3.23 -16.90
CA LEU A 165 -17.62 4.06 -15.97
C LEU A 165 -17.76 3.56 -14.53
N TYR A 166 -18.99 3.27 -14.09
CA TYR A 166 -19.23 2.70 -12.76
C TYR A 166 -18.51 1.37 -12.58
N LEU A 167 -18.59 0.47 -13.55
CA LEU A 167 -17.90 -0.82 -13.47
C LEU A 167 -16.37 -0.68 -13.42
N ILE A 168 -15.79 0.29 -14.13
CA ILE A 168 -14.34 0.58 -14.04
C ILE A 168 -13.98 1.07 -12.62
N ASN A 169 -14.77 1.99 -12.06
CA ASN A 169 -14.53 2.52 -10.72
C ASN A 169 -14.76 1.48 -9.62
N ASP A 170 -15.76 0.61 -9.77
CA ASP A 170 -16.02 -0.49 -8.84
C ASP A 170 -14.81 -1.44 -8.77
N LYS A 171 -14.21 -1.78 -9.92
CA LYS A 171 -12.97 -2.58 -9.95
C LYS A 171 -11.83 -1.90 -9.20
N LEU A 172 -11.66 -0.59 -9.39
CA LEU A 172 -10.62 0.20 -8.70
C LEU A 172 -10.84 0.25 -7.18
N LEU A 173 -12.10 0.33 -6.74
CA LEU A 173 -12.48 0.35 -5.32
C LEU A 173 -12.45 -1.04 -4.66
N GLU A 174 -12.72 -2.10 -5.43
CA GLU A 174 -12.76 -3.47 -4.95
C GLU A 174 -11.36 -4.08 -4.85
N LEU A 175 -10.46 -3.77 -5.79
CA LEU A 175 -9.13 -4.35 -5.87
C LEU A 175 -8.35 -4.33 -4.53
N PRO A 176 -8.28 -3.20 -3.78
CA PRO A 176 -7.61 -3.19 -2.48
C PRO A 176 -8.27 -4.09 -1.43
N ARG A 177 -9.60 -4.27 -1.51
CA ARG A 177 -10.39 -5.07 -0.56
C ARG A 177 -10.22 -6.56 -0.73
N ILE A 178 -9.85 -7.04 -1.92
CA ILE A 178 -9.52 -8.45 -2.18
C ILE A 178 -8.39 -8.93 -1.28
N PHE A 179 -7.49 -8.02 -0.90
CA PHE A 179 -6.36 -8.32 -0.04
C PHE A 179 -6.70 -8.22 1.45
N ILE A 180 -7.98 -8.15 1.83
CA ILE A 180 -8.42 -8.16 3.24
C ILE A 180 -8.87 -9.56 3.64
N ASN A 181 -8.15 -10.16 4.60
CA ASN A 181 -8.53 -11.41 5.24
C ASN A 181 -9.37 -11.12 6.51
N TYR A 182 -10.64 -11.54 6.50
CA TYR A 182 -11.55 -11.33 7.64
C TYR A 182 -11.07 -11.98 8.95
N GLN A 183 -10.25 -13.03 8.88
CA GLN A 183 -9.67 -13.69 10.07
C GLN A 183 -8.53 -12.87 10.69
N GLY A 184 -7.98 -11.91 9.94
CA GLY A 184 -6.80 -11.14 10.32
C GLY A 184 -5.50 -11.94 10.21
N ILE A 185 -4.41 -11.27 10.56
CA ILE A 185 -3.08 -11.86 10.66
C ILE A 185 -3.03 -12.73 11.93
N PRO A 186 -2.41 -13.93 11.90
CA PRO A 186 -2.27 -14.77 13.09
C PRO A 186 -1.65 -13.99 14.26
N GLY A 187 -2.32 -13.98 15.42
CA GLY A 187 -1.91 -13.22 16.60
C GLY A 187 -2.33 -11.74 16.60
N TYR A 188 -2.68 -11.17 15.45
CA TYR A 188 -2.97 -9.75 15.27
C TYR A 188 -4.25 -9.51 14.44
N PRO A 189 -5.45 -9.87 14.96
CA PRO A 189 -6.70 -9.85 14.21
C PRO A 189 -7.18 -8.45 13.76
N GLN A 190 -6.61 -7.39 14.36
CA GLN A 190 -6.84 -5.99 13.99
C GLN A 190 -6.19 -5.62 12.65
N TYR A 191 -5.18 -6.37 12.21
CA TYR A 191 -4.56 -6.19 10.91
C TYR A 191 -5.03 -7.33 10.00
N ARG A 192 -5.65 -6.97 8.88
CA ARG A 192 -6.31 -7.89 7.94
C ARG A 192 -5.71 -7.86 6.54
N HIS A 193 -4.94 -6.82 6.25
CA HIS A 193 -4.37 -6.61 4.94
C HIS A 193 -3.22 -7.60 4.68
N LEU A 194 -3.38 -8.40 3.62
CA LEU A 194 -2.48 -9.51 3.27
C LEU A 194 -1.15 -9.05 2.71
N LEU A 195 -1.09 -7.87 2.09
CA LEU A 195 0.15 -7.38 1.47
C LEU A 195 1.04 -6.57 2.41
N LEU A 196 0.44 -5.71 3.23
CA LEU A 196 1.14 -4.72 4.05
C LEU A 196 0.40 -4.58 5.38
N ALA A 197 1.15 -4.46 6.47
CA ALA A 197 0.65 -4.02 7.77
C ALA A 197 1.83 -3.46 8.57
N PRO A 198 1.60 -2.59 9.58
CA PRO A 198 2.64 -2.25 10.53
C PRO A 198 3.10 -3.50 11.28
N HIS A 199 4.36 -3.51 11.71
CA HIS A 199 4.87 -4.52 12.61
C HIS A 199 4.12 -4.43 13.93
N ALA A 200 3.61 -5.56 14.42
CA ALA A 200 2.70 -5.55 15.56
C ALA A 200 3.33 -5.03 16.87
N GLU A 201 4.64 -5.21 17.02
CA GLU A 201 5.42 -4.69 18.15
C GLU A 201 6.10 -3.33 17.87
N ASN A 202 6.14 -2.90 16.60
CA ASN A 202 6.76 -1.64 16.20
C ASN A 202 5.94 -0.95 15.11
N LEU A 203 5.06 -0.04 15.50
CA LEU A 203 4.15 0.67 14.59
C LEU A 203 4.88 1.54 13.55
N TRP A 204 6.19 1.77 13.70
CA TRP A 204 7.05 2.52 12.77
C TRP A 204 7.67 1.67 11.67
N ASP A 205 7.62 0.35 11.80
CA ASP A 205 8.12 -0.58 10.80
C ASP A 205 6.95 -1.17 10.02
N ASP A 206 7.13 -1.35 8.73
CA ASP A 206 6.14 -1.99 7.87
C ASP A 206 6.57 -3.42 7.53
N GLN A 207 5.61 -4.34 7.55
CA GLN A 207 5.79 -5.74 7.18
C GLN A 207 5.14 -6.02 5.83
N ILE A 208 5.93 -6.58 4.91
CA ILE A 208 5.43 -7.14 3.65
C ILE A 208 4.94 -8.56 3.91
N PHE A 209 3.79 -8.91 3.35
CA PHE A 209 3.12 -10.20 3.58
C PHE A 209 3.06 -10.57 5.07
N PRO A 210 2.49 -9.71 5.92
CA PRO A 210 2.57 -9.82 7.38
C PRO A 210 2.10 -11.18 7.93
N GLY A 211 1.05 -11.78 7.35
CA GLY A 211 0.61 -13.12 7.72
C GLY A 211 1.66 -14.20 7.47
N ILE A 212 2.36 -14.13 6.33
CA ILE A 212 3.48 -15.02 6.01
C ILE A 212 4.68 -14.73 6.92
N ALA A 213 4.98 -13.46 7.18
CA ALA A 213 6.11 -13.07 8.03
C ALA A 213 5.98 -13.61 9.46
N VAL A 214 4.83 -13.38 10.11
CA VAL A 214 4.56 -13.86 11.47
C VAL A 214 4.60 -15.40 11.53
N THR A 215 4.08 -16.08 10.51
CA THR A 215 4.05 -17.55 10.49
C THR A 215 5.41 -18.18 10.16
N ILE A 216 6.30 -17.47 9.44
CA ILE A 216 7.73 -17.85 9.31
C ILE A 216 8.42 -17.80 10.68
N GLU A 217 8.25 -16.71 11.43
CA GLU A 217 8.85 -16.55 12.77
C GLU A 217 8.35 -17.63 13.75
N GLN A 218 7.06 -17.93 13.71
CA GLN A 218 6.46 -19.04 14.47
C GLN A 218 7.12 -20.36 14.08
N CYS A 219 7.06 -20.74 12.80
CA CYS A 219 7.64 -21.99 12.27
C CYS A 219 9.13 -22.14 12.66
N GLN A 220 9.92 -21.07 12.67
CA GLN A 220 11.31 -21.10 13.12
C GLN A 220 11.44 -21.39 14.63
N THR A 221 10.61 -20.72 15.44
CA THR A 221 10.66 -20.74 16.91
C THR A 221 10.09 -22.03 17.52
N ASN A 222 8.89 -22.44 17.10
CA ASN A 222 8.14 -23.55 17.72
C ASN A 222 7.95 -24.76 16.80
N LYS A 223 8.49 -24.73 15.56
CA LYS A 223 8.37 -25.79 14.53
C LYS A 223 6.93 -26.04 14.04
N GLU A 224 6.03 -25.09 14.26
CA GLU A 224 4.64 -25.15 13.78
C GLU A 224 4.50 -24.40 12.45
N CYS A 225 4.53 -25.14 11.33
CA CYS A 225 4.57 -24.55 9.98
C CYS A 225 3.24 -24.66 9.22
N ASP A 226 2.22 -25.31 9.80
CA ASP A 226 0.89 -25.40 9.20
C ASP A 226 0.23 -24.03 8.94
N PRO A 227 0.32 -23.04 9.86
CA PRO A 227 -0.20 -21.70 9.60
C PRO A 227 0.46 -21.00 8.40
N LEU A 228 1.75 -21.25 8.16
CA LEU A 228 2.50 -20.68 7.04
C LEU A 228 1.90 -21.15 5.70
N ARG A 229 1.59 -22.44 5.60
CA ARG A 229 0.91 -23.01 4.43
C ARG A 229 -0.45 -22.34 4.17
N GLN A 230 -1.23 -22.10 5.22
CA GLN A 230 -2.53 -21.42 5.10
C GLN A 230 -2.36 -19.99 4.60
N GLN A 231 -1.41 -19.23 5.14
CA GLN A 231 -1.19 -17.83 4.74
C GLN A 231 -0.72 -17.71 3.29
N ILE A 232 0.15 -18.61 2.81
CA ILE A 232 0.55 -18.64 1.40
C ILE A 232 -0.66 -18.97 0.51
N ALA A 233 -1.48 -19.95 0.88
CA ALA A 233 -2.67 -20.32 0.12
C ALA A 233 -3.68 -19.18 0.03
N LEU A 234 -3.91 -18.45 1.13
CA LEU A 234 -4.77 -17.25 1.15
C LEU A 234 -4.27 -16.19 0.15
N LEU A 235 -2.97 -15.90 0.18
CA LEU A 235 -2.39 -14.92 -0.74
C LEU A 235 -2.50 -15.37 -2.22
N ILE A 236 -2.30 -16.66 -2.51
CA ILE A 236 -2.49 -17.22 -3.87
C ILE A 236 -3.93 -16.98 -4.35
N VAL A 237 -4.92 -17.28 -3.50
CA VAL A 237 -6.34 -17.10 -3.83
C VAL A 237 -6.67 -15.62 -4.03
N SER A 238 -6.23 -14.73 -3.13
CA SER A 238 -6.47 -13.29 -3.26
C SER A 238 -5.81 -12.71 -4.52
N VAL A 239 -4.57 -13.08 -4.84
CA VAL A 239 -3.92 -12.62 -6.08
C VAL A 239 -4.66 -13.14 -7.30
N HIS A 240 -5.15 -14.39 -7.27
CA HIS A 240 -5.94 -14.93 -8.38
C HIS A 240 -7.26 -14.17 -8.57
N GLN A 241 -7.99 -13.87 -7.49
CA GLN A 241 -9.21 -13.06 -7.54
C GLN A 241 -8.93 -11.64 -8.07
N ALA A 242 -7.80 -11.06 -7.65
CA ALA A 242 -7.36 -9.76 -8.13
C ALA A 242 -7.12 -9.75 -9.64
N VAL A 243 -6.56 -10.83 -10.22
CA VAL A 243 -6.43 -10.99 -11.67
C VAL A 243 -7.80 -11.01 -12.35
N GLU A 244 -8.74 -11.81 -11.84
CA GLU A 244 -10.08 -11.97 -12.43
C GLU A 244 -10.85 -10.65 -12.47
N ILE A 245 -10.78 -9.85 -11.40
CA ILE A 245 -11.47 -8.56 -11.31
C ILE A 245 -10.93 -7.55 -12.33
N ILE A 246 -9.62 -7.49 -12.55
CA ILE A 246 -9.02 -6.47 -13.42
C ILE A 246 -8.97 -6.86 -14.91
N GLN A 247 -8.99 -8.15 -15.26
CA GLN A 247 -8.88 -8.63 -16.65
C GLN A 247 -10.18 -8.59 -17.45
N ASP A 248 -11.31 -8.22 -16.83
CA ASP A 248 -12.64 -8.38 -17.42
C ASP A 248 -12.91 -7.53 -18.70
N GLU A 249 -13.84 -8.01 -19.52
CA GLU A 249 -14.04 -7.76 -20.96
C GLU A 249 -14.61 -6.38 -21.33
N ILE A 250 -14.77 -5.46 -20.38
CA ILE A 250 -15.41 -4.15 -20.62
C ILE A 250 -14.74 -3.42 -21.78
N PHE A 251 -13.40 -3.49 -21.85
CA PHE A 251 -12.61 -2.79 -22.87
C PHE A 251 -12.72 -3.44 -24.26
N ILE A 252 -13.13 -4.70 -24.38
CA ILE A 252 -13.34 -5.38 -25.67
C ILE A 252 -14.48 -4.72 -26.46
N ARG A 253 -15.43 -4.07 -25.76
CA ARG A 253 -16.56 -3.39 -26.40
C ARG A 253 -16.19 -2.05 -27.05
N TYR A 254 -14.99 -1.54 -26.74
CA TYR A 254 -14.53 -0.20 -27.12
C TYR A 254 -13.20 -0.23 -27.90
N SER A 255 -12.71 -1.42 -28.26
CA SER A 255 -11.54 -1.67 -29.13
C SER A 255 -11.94 -1.83 -30.59
#